data_AF-A0A1Y2HRQ3-F1
#
_entry.id   AF-A0A1Y2HRQ3-F1
#
_cell.length_a   1.000
_cell.length_b   1.000
_cell.length_c   1.000
_cell.angle_alpha   90.00
_cell.angle_beta   90.00
_cell.angle_gamma   90.00
#
_symmetry.space_group_name_H-M   'P 1'
#
loop_
_entity.id
_entity.type
_entity.pdbx_description
1 polymer ?
#
loop_
_entity_poly.entity_id
_entity_poly.type
_entity_poly.pdbx_seq_one_letter_code
_entity_poly.pdbx_strand_id
1 'polypeptide(L)'
;MNALADLFIRELHASLSHSLEFYIHDPALHPDPFCHRDPSMVTPAQWYVHKSGGTRKGLDVTCGYTGVHGGILIRGLDGVRGPSKCTDVIMAALGVSSAKDLDARKQEFALVPRDQVTLESGLVLAPIPRHLREPVHVSPRVGLAPTSAPRAPRGHRPAMPDLKTQLTYVFAPYRYQIDPSRAPHKHMAAMGQYEGRAAGMMSVRDWQLELQVSAAAGKAWEEELREGQADADVKTLVAGVAKNGNAKAWMRLRGWYGANRETWETETRVESDLSDVDV
;
A
#
# COMPACT_ATOMS: atom_id res chain seq x y z
N MET A 1 -5.09 16.98 -5.59
CA MET A 1 -4.71 17.86 -4.46
C MET A 1 -3.89 17.03 -3.48
N ASN A 2 -2.59 17.30 -3.32
CA ASN A 2 -1.71 16.51 -2.44
C ASN A 2 -1.69 17.13 -1.04
N ALA A 3 -2.62 16.67 -0.18
CA ALA A 3 -2.60 16.98 1.25
C ALA A 3 -1.72 15.95 1.96
N LEU A 4 -0.57 16.39 2.48
CA LEU A 4 0.24 15.59 3.39
C LEU A 4 -0.23 15.87 4.81
N ALA A 5 -0.45 14.81 5.58
CA ALA A 5 -0.86 14.87 6.97
C ALA A 5 0.14 14.10 7.83
N ASP A 6 0.60 14.72 8.91
CA ASP A 6 1.35 14.10 9.99
C ASP A 6 0.36 13.41 10.94
N LEU A 7 0.67 12.18 11.34
CA LEU A 7 0.04 11.58 12.50
C LEU A 7 0.69 12.17 13.77
N PHE A 8 -0.05 12.57 14.79
CA PHE A 8 0.49 12.98 16.09
C PHE A 8 0.00 12.00 17.13
N ILE A 9 0.88 11.37 17.94
CA ILE A 9 0.49 10.47 19.04
C ILE A 9 0.95 11.07 20.38
N ARG A 10 0.08 11.81 21.12
CA ARG A 10 0.38 12.34 22.48
C ARG A 10 1.80 12.97 22.61
N GLU A 11 2.60 12.51 23.59
CA GLU A 11 3.98 12.93 23.90
C GLU A 11 5.02 12.33 22.94
N LEU A 12 4.61 11.42 22.06
CA LEU A 12 5.43 11.01 20.93
C LEU A 12 5.32 12.12 19.88
N HIS A 13 6.25 13.08 19.94
CA HIS A 13 6.70 13.85 18.77
C HIS A 13 7.40 12.92 17.78
N ALA A 14 6.74 11.84 17.36
CA ALA A 14 7.12 11.18 16.14
C ALA A 14 6.51 12.06 15.04
N SER A 15 7.37 12.74 14.28
CA SER A 15 6.99 13.28 12.98
C SER A 15 6.60 12.07 12.10
N LEU A 16 5.31 11.78 11.95
CA LEU A 16 4.84 10.48 11.50
C LEU A 16 4.32 10.52 10.07
N SER A 17 5.09 9.92 9.17
CA SER A 17 4.91 8.50 8.82
C SER A 17 5.89 8.21 7.68
N HIS A 18 6.95 7.46 7.97
CA HIS A 18 7.93 7.12 6.94
C HIS A 18 7.30 6.29 5.82
N SER A 19 6.22 5.55 6.10
CA SER A 19 5.46 4.84 5.07
C SER A 19 4.01 4.59 5.43
N LEU A 20 3.10 4.89 4.50
CA LEU A 20 1.67 4.60 4.52
C LEU A 20 1.30 3.72 3.33
N GLU A 21 0.20 2.98 3.43
CA GLU A 21 -0.35 2.17 2.34
C GLU A 21 -1.88 2.21 2.34
N PHE A 22 -2.47 2.53 1.19
CA PHE A 22 -3.91 2.76 1.07
C PHE A 22 -4.63 1.53 0.55
N TYR A 23 -5.82 1.27 1.09
CA TYR A 23 -6.75 0.23 0.67
C TYR A 23 -8.16 0.81 0.59
N ILE A 24 -8.79 0.77 -0.59
CA ILE A 24 -10.13 1.34 -0.80
C ILE A 24 -10.94 0.35 -1.63
N HIS A 25 -12.09 -0.09 -1.13
CA HIS A 25 -13.03 -0.88 -1.90
C HIS A 25 -14.31 -0.09 -2.13
N ASP A 26 -14.39 0.51 -3.31
CA ASP A 26 -15.60 1.07 -3.89
C ASP A 26 -16.07 0.11 -5.00
N PRO A 27 -17.22 -0.56 -4.86
CA PRO A 27 -17.69 -1.52 -5.87
C PRO A 27 -17.87 -0.94 -7.27
N ALA A 28 -18.15 0.36 -7.40
CA ALA A 28 -18.41 1.02 -8.66
C ALA A 28 -17.15 1.65 -9.26
N LEU A 29 -16.28 2.23 -8.42
CA LEU A 29 -15.15 3.04 -8.90
C LEU A 29 -13.78 2.41 -8.66
N HIS A 30 -13.63 1.63 -7.59
CA HIS A 30 -12.33 1.17 -7.12
C HIS A 30 -12.43 -0.16 -6.35
N PRO A 31 -12.74 -1.28 -7.03
CA PRO A 31 -13.04 -2.55 -6.37
C PRO A 31 -11.79 -3.28 -5.85
N ASP A 32 -10.98 -2.65 -5.00
CA ASP A 32 -9.73 -3.23 -4.49
C ASP A 32 -9.99 -4.57 -3.79
N PRO A 33 -9.39 -5.66 -4.29
CA PRO A 33 -9.57 -6.99 -3.73
C PRO A 33 -8.80 -7.20 -2.42
N PHE A 34 -7.83 -6.34 -2.11
CA PHE A 34 -6.98 -6.47 -0.93
C PHE A 34 -7.48 -5.67 0.26
N CYS A 35 -8.48 -4.81 0.08
CA CYS A 35 -9.16 -4.15 1.19
C CYS A 35 -9.88 -5.19 2.06
N HIS A 36 -9.80 -5.05 3.38
CA HIS A 36 -10.41 -5.98 4.33
C HIS A 36 -11.94 -6.00 4.30
N ARG A 37 -12.57 -4.91 3.84
CA ARG A 37 -14.04 -4.75 3.76
C ARG A 37 -14.76 -5.07 5.08
N ASP A 38 -14.11 -4.76 6.20
CA ASP A 38 -14.73 -4.91 7.51
C ASP A 38 -15.81 -3.82 7.68
N PRO A 39 -17.00 -4.14 8.22
CA PRO A 39 -18.05 -3.14 8.40
C PRO A 39 -17.62 -1.90 9.19
N SER A 40 -16.62 -2.02 10.07
CA SER A 40 -16.07 -0.86 10.79
C SER A 40 -15.26 0.11 9.92
N MET A 41 -14.88 -0.28 8.70
CA MET A 41 -14.11 0.54 7.76
C MET A 41 -14.95 1.44 6.86
N VAL A 42 -16.28 1.48 7.05
CA VAL A 42 -17.19 2.41 6.34
C VAL A 42 -17.39 3.72 7.08
N THR A 43 -16.93 3.80 8.33
CA THR A 43 -16.92 5.05 9.11
C THR A 43 -15.53 5.63 9.02
N PRO A 44 -15.34 6.86 8.49
CA PRO A 44 -14.01 7.46 8.38
C PRO A 44 -13.47 7.86 9.75
N ALA A 45 -12.15 8.07 9.81
CA ALA A 45 -11.45 8.55 11.00
C ALA A 45 -11.71 7.69 12.25
N GLN A 46 -11.64 6.37 12.08
CA GLN A 46 -11.64 5.40 13.17
C GLN A 46 -10.37 4.55 13.12
N TRP A 47 -9.98 4.01 14.27
CA TRP A 47 -8.95 2.98 14.30
C TRP A 47 -9.52 1.64 13.86
N TYR A 48 -8.84 0.99 12.92
CA TYR A 48 -9.11 -0.38 12.54
C TYR A 48 -7.91 -1.26 12.85
N VAL A 49 -8.08 -2.14 13.83
CA VAL A 49 -7.09 -3.16 14.19
C VAL A 49 -7.34 -4.39 13.32
N HIS A 50 -6.31 -4.83 12.58
CA HIS A 50 -6.44 -6.00 11.71
C HIS A 50 -6.84 -7.24 12.53
N LYS A 51 -7.98 -7.84 12.19
CA LYS A 51 -8.54 -9.01 12.90
C LYS A 51 -7.80 -10.33 12.64
N SER A 52 -6.68 -10.35 11.92
CA SER A 52 -6.03 -11.60 11.53
C SER A 52 -5.45 -12.35 12.72
N GLY A 53 -5.95 -13.57 12.97
CA GLY A 53 -5.37 -14.51 13.91
C GLY A 53 -3.92 -14.85 13.53
N GLY A 54 -2.96 -14.48 14.38
CA GLY A 54 -1.54 -14.76 14.22
C GLY A 54 -0.62 -13.60 14.65
N THR A 55 0.64 -13.65 14.24
CA THR A 55 1.71 -12.67 14.58
C THR A 55 1.71 -11.40 13.74
N ARG A 56 0.80 -11.27 12.77
CA ARG A 56 0.71 -10.11 11.86
C ARG A 56 -0.39 -9.18 12.35
N LYS A 57 -0.01 -8.19 13.15
CA LYS A 57 -0.85 -7.04 13.50
C LYS A 57 -0.60 -5.89 12.53
N GLY A 58 -1.68 -5.21 12.18
CA GLY A 58 -1.71 -4.00 11.36
C GLY A 58 -2.72 -3.04 11.98
N LEU A 59 -2.46 -1.76 11.81
CA LEU A 59 -3.32 -0.70 12.33
C LEU A 59 -3.58 0.29 11.20
N ASP A 60 -4.86 0.43 10.87
CA ASP A 60 -5.30 1.33 9.83
C ASP A 60 -6.06 2.50 10.46
N VAL A 61 -5.97 3.65 9.80
CA VAL A 61 -6.96 4.74 9.95
C VAL A 61 -8.02 4.53 8.87
N THR A 62 -9.27 4.37 9.26
CA THR A 62 -10.36 4.16 8.30
C THR A 62 -10.61 5.43 7.49
N CYS A 63 -10.91 5.25 6.20
CA CYS A 63 -11.20 6.33 5.28
C CYS A 63 -12.38 6.02 4.34
N GLY A 64 -13.18 5.00 4.66
CA GLY A 64 -14.39 4.67 3.93
C GLY A 64 -15.56 5.58 4.27
N TYR A 65 -16.68 5.33 3.59
CA TYR A 65 -17.98 5.99 3.77
C TYR A 65 -19.09 5.00 3.41
N THR A 66 -20.36 5.41 3.47
CA THR A 66 -21.50 4.52 3.16
C THR A 66 -21.33 3.80 1.81
N GLY A 67 -21.24 2.46 1.85
CA GLY A 67 -21.04 1.61 0.67
C GLY A 67 -19.59 1.41 0.23
N VAL A 68 -18.64 2.13 0.82
CA VAL A 68 -17.21 2.11 0.46
C VAL A 68 -16.36 1.81 1.69
N HIS A 69 -15.50 0.80 1.58
CA HIS A 69 -14.60 0.43 2.67
C HIS A 69 -13.23 1.05 2.44
N GLY A 70 -12.61 1.62 3.47
CA GLY A 70 -11.32 2.28 3.30
C GLY A 70 -10.45 2.19 4.53
N GLY A 71 -9.15 1.97 4.32
CA GLY A 71 -8.13 1.95 5.38
C GLY A 71 -6.79 2.47 4.88
N ILE A 72 -6.13 3.26 5.72
CA ILE A 72 -4.76 3.74 5.53
C ILE A 72 -3.89 3.00 6.54
N LEU A 73 -3.17 1.99 6.06
CA LEU A 73 -2.27 1.18 6.87
C LEU A 73 -1.02 1.99 7.22
N ILE A 74 -0.73 2.05 8.52
CA ILE A 74 0.51 2.62 9.03
C ILE A 74 1.62 1.58 8.91
N ARG A 75 2.61 1.83 8.04
CA ARG A 75 3.69 0.87 7.74
C ARG A 75 5.06 1.27 8.29
N GLY A 76 5.26 2.55 8.58
CA GLY A 76 6.51 3.06 9.10
C GLY A 76 6.30 4.31 9.94
N LEU A 77 6.94 4.34 11.10
CA LEU A 77 7.11 5.53 11.94
C LEU A 77 8.59 5.93 11.91
N ASP A 78 8.93 7.07 12.51
CA ASP A 78 10.35 7.41 12.67
C ASP A 78 11.11 6.31 13.42
N GLY A 79 12.21 5.85 12.83
CA GLY A 79 13.00 4.71 13.32
C GLY A 79 12.31 3.32 13.31
N VAL A 80 11.00 3.22 13.04
CA VAL A 80 10.21 1.99 13.21
C VAL A 80 9.70 1.47 11.87
N ARG A 81 9.99 0.21 11.55
CA ARG A 81 9.67 -0.39 10.25
C ARG A 81 8.72 -1.57 10.36
N GLY A 82 7.73 -1.58 9.48
CA GLY A 82 6.79 -2.68 9.32
C GLY A 82 5.54 -2.48 10.17
N PRO A 83 4.35 -2.85 9.64
CA PRO A 83 3.07 -2.52 10.27
C PRO A 83 2.97 -3.05 11.69
N SER A 84 3.43 -4.27 11.93
CA SER A 84 3.40 -4.91 13.25
C SER A 84 4.16 -4.13 14.32
N LYS A 85 5.38 -3.66 14.02
CA LYS A 85 6.17 -2.85 14.96
C LYS A 85 5.58 -1.46 15.16
N CYS A 86 5.00 -0.88 14.11
CA CYS A 86 4.32 0.41 14.22
C CYS A 86 3.11 0.30 15.18
N THR A 87 2.32 -0.77 15.06
CA THR A 87 1.22 -1.05 15.99
C THR A 87 1.73 -1.17 17.44
N ASP A 88 2.87 -1.82 17.69
CA ASP A 88 3.44 -1.90 19.04
C ASP A 88 3.79 -0.54 19.64
N VAL A 89 4.47 0.30 18.86
CA VAL A 89 4.85 1.64 19.32
C VAL A 89 3.61 2.49 19.59
N ILE A 90 2.58 2.39 18.75
CA ILE A 90 1.32 3.11 18.95
C ILE A 90 0.60 2.60 20.20
N MET A 91 0.46 1.27 20.39
CA MET A 91 -0.17 0.71 21.58
C MET A 91 0.57 1.11 22.86
N ALA A 92 1.91 1.08 22.86
CA ALA A 92 2.72 1.51 23.99
C ALA A 92 2.47 3.00 24.32
N ALA A 93 2.43 3.88 23.30
CA ALA A 93 2.15 5.30 23.48
C ALA A 93 0.72 5.59 23.97
N LEU A 94 -0.24 4.73 23.64
CA LEU A 94 -1.63 4.81 24.11
C LEU A 94 -1.84 4.16 25.49
N GLY A 95 -0.82 3.51 26.06
CA GLY A 95 -0.95 2.77 27.32
C GLY A 95 -1.87 1.55 27.19
N VAL A 96 -1.85 0.88 26.05
CA VAL A 96 -2.68 -0.27 25.72
C VAL A 96 -1.83 -1.53 25.63
N SER A 97 -2.31 -2.62 26.23
CA SER A 97 -1.52 -3.84 26.43
C SER A 97 -1.59 -4.84 25.27
N SER A 98 -2.63 -4.75 24.43
CA SER A 98 -2.85 -5.69 23.33
C SER A 98 -3.70 -5.09 22.21
N ALA A 99 -3.64 -5.70 21.02
CA ALA A 99 -4.47 -5.33 19.88
C ALA A 99 -5.97 -5.45 20.18
N LYS A 100 -6.35 -6.43 21.01
CA LYS A 100 -7.73 -6.62 21.48
C LYS A 100 -8.17 -5.49 22.42
N ASP A 101 -7.29 -5.09 23.32
CA ASP A 101 -7.49 -3.96 24.24
C ASP A 101 -7.62 -2.65 23.45
N LEU A 102 -6.79 -2.44 22.42
CA LEU A 102 -6.91 -1.30 21.51
C LEU A 102 -8.25 -1.29 20.78
N ASP A 103 -8.67 -2.42 20.22
CA ASP A 103 -9.95 -2.51 19.50
C ASP A 103 -11.15 -2.26 20.42
N ALA A 104 -11.09 -2.70 21.68
CA ALA A 104 -12.13 -2.44 22.68
C ALA A 104 -12.19 -0.97 23.11
N ARG A 105 -11.03 -0.30 23.19
CA ARG A 105 -10.89 1.07 23.69
C ARG A 105 -10.74 2.12 22.60
N LYS A 106 -10.84 1.75 21.32
CA LYS A 106 -10.58 2.66 20.18
C LYS A 106 -11.41 3.94 20.18
N GLN A 107 -12.59 3.93 20.81
CA GLN A 107 -13.44 5.12 20.96
C GLN A 107 -12.86 6.14 21.95
N GLU A 108 -11.99 5.71 22.87
CA GLU A 108 -11.24 6.60 23.78
C GLU A 108 -10.12 7.37 23.07
N PHE A 109 -9.67 6.87 21.91
CA PHE A 109 -8.54 7.42 21.14
C PHE A 109 -9.04 8.13 19.89
N ALA A 110 -9.98 9.07 20.07
CA ALA A 110 -10.62 9.78 18.98
C ALA A 110 -9.58 10.40 18.02
N LEU A 111 -9.82 10.21 16.72
CA LEU A 111 -9.11 10.93 15.67
C LEU A 111 -9.80 12.29 15.50
N VAL A 112 -9.37 13.28 16.27
CA VAL A 112 -9.97 14.63 16.23
C VAL A 112 -9.24 15.54 15.23
N PRO A 113 -9.94 16.52 14.63
CA PRO A 113 -9.31 17.61 13.90
C PRO A 113 -8.26 18.34 14.76
N ARG A 114 -7.17 18.84 14.15
CA ARG A 114 -6.01 19.43 14.84
C ARG A 114 -6.39 20.55 15.83
N ASP A 115 -7.38 21.35 15.49
CA ASP A 115 -7.88 22.48 16.28
C ASP A 115 -8.71 22.05 17.49
N GLN A 116 -9.10 20.78 17.57
CA GLN A 116 -9.81 20.18 18.70
C GLN A 116 -8.90 19.30 19.56
N VAL A 117 -7.60 19.30 19.27
CA VAL A 117 -6.60 18.53 20.00
C VAL A 117 -6.26 19.24 21.30
N THR A 118 -6.73 18.68 22.40
CA THR A 118 -6.14 18.90 23.72
C THR A 118 -4.97 17.92 23.94
N LEU A 119 -4.08 18.20 24.90
CA LEU A 119 -3.05 17.23 25.35
C LEU A 119 -3.66 15.85 25.73
N GLU A 120 -4.95 15.84 26.07
CA GLU A 120 -5.71 14.65 26.47
C GLU A 120 -6.31 13.89 25.26
N SER A 121 -6.40 14.52 24.08
CA SER A 121 -7.21 14.07 22.93
C SER A 121 -6.62 12.92 22.10
N GLY A 122 -5.43 12.42 22.41
CA GLY A 122 -4.88 11.25 21.72
C GLY A 122 -4.24 11.57 20.35
N LEU A 123 -4.73 10.91 19.28
CA LEU A 123 -4.06 10.84 17.98
C LEU A 123 -4.67 11.77 16.91
N VAL A 124 -3.85 12.44 16.09
CA VAL A 124 -4.32 13.48 15.15
C VAL A 124 -3.68 13.31 13.77
N LEU A 125 -4.42 13.57 12.69
CA LEU A 125 -3.83 13.86 11.38
C LEU A 125 -3.79 15.38 11.15
N ALA A 126 -2.62 15.96 10.92
CA ALA A 126 -2.44 17.41 10.79
C ALA A 126 -1.68 17.81 9.52
N PRO A 127 -2.12 18.84 8.79
CA PRO A 127 -1.44 19.26 7.58
C PRO A 127 -0.02 19.77 7.87
N ILE A 128 0.95 19.30 7.08
CA ILE A 128 2.35 19.73 7.15
C ILE A 128 2.53 21.07 6.41
N PRO A 129 3.13 22.10 7.05
CA PRO A 129 3.53 23.33 6.37
C PRO A 129 4.35 23.02 5.12
N ARG A 130 4.05 23.70 3.99
CA ARG A 130 4.66 23.35 2.69
C ARG A 130 6.18 23.34 2.70
N HIS A 131 6.82 24.21 3.49
CA HIS A 131 8.27 24.32 3.58
C HIS A 131 8.94 23.20 4.41
N LEU A 132 8.15 22.42 5.16
CA LEU A 132 8.61 21.25 5.91
C LEU A 132 8.26 19.93 5.21
N ARG A 133 7.69 20.00 3.99
CA ARG A 133 7.32 18.80 3.24
C ARG A 133 8.56 18.20 2.63
N GLU A 134 8.96 17.05 3.16
CA GLU A 134 9.87 16.17 2.46
C GLU A 134 9.21 15.62 1.19
N PRO A 135 9.99 15.27 0.15
CA PRO A 135 9.47 14.58 -1.02
C PRO A 135 8.72 13.30 -0.64
N VAL A 136 7.62 13.03 -1.35
CA VAL A 136 6.82 11.83 -1.12
C VAL A 136 6.99 10.92 -2.32
N HIS A 137 7.49 9.74 -2.05
CA HIS A 137 7.74 8.71 -3.04
C HIS A 137 6.56 7.74 -3.02
N VAL A 138 6.10 7.37 -4.21
CA VAL A 138 5.03 6.38 -4.37
C VAL A 138 5.61 5.05 -4.83
N SER A 139 5.02 3.95 -4.37
CA SER A 139 5.41 2.61 -4.80
C SER A 139 4.23 1.63 -4.85
N PRO A 140 4.40 0.50 -5.55
CA PRO A 140 3.58 -0.69 -5.34
C PRO A 140 3.43 -1.06 -3.87
N ARG A 141 2.33 -1.76 -3.57
CA ARG A 141 2.10 -2.34 -2.24
C ARG A 141 3.11 -3.45 -1.97
N VAL A 142 3.40 -3.70 -0.69
CA VAL A 142 4.37 -4.73 -0.30
C VAL A 142 3.74 -5.82 0.54
N GLY A 143 4.17 -7.06 0.33
CA GLY A 143 3.64 -8.23 1.05
C GLY A 143 2.32 -8.78 0.50
N LEU A 144 1.85 -8.26 -0.64
CA LEU A 144 0.79 -8.86 -1.44
C LEU A 144 1.45 -9.73 -2.50
N ALA A 145 1.15 -11.02 -2.54
CA ALA A 145 1.61 -11.91 -3.60
C ALA A 145 0.41 -12.29 -4.46
N PRO A 146 0.44 -12.03 -5.78
CA PRO A 146 -0.61 -12.50 -6.67
C PRO A 146 -0.62 -14.03 -6.67
N THR A 147 -1.80 -14.61 -6.88
CA THR A 147 -1.98 -16.06 -6.99
C THR A 147 -2.72 -16.39 -8.27
N SER A 148 -2.20 -17.37 -9.02
CA SER A 148 -2.81 -17.84 -10.27
C SER A 148 -4.09 -18.67 -10.06
N ALA A 149 -4.27 -19.25 -8.87
CA ALA A 149 -5.45 -20.05 -8.54
C ALA A 149 -6.53 -19.17 -7.87
N PRO A 150 -7.78 -19.18 -8.36
CA PRO A 150 -8.91 -18.64 -7.63
C PRO A 150 -8.96 -19.32 -6.25
N ARG A 151 -8.96 -18.52 -5.19
CA ARG A 151 -9.23 -19.06 -3.85
C ARG A 151 -10.73 -19.02 -3.62
N ALA A 152 -11.31 -20.19 -3.36
CA ALA A 152 -12.67 -20.26 -2.86
C ALA A 152 -12.82 -19.36 -1.62
N PRO A 153 -13.97 -18.70 -1.44
CA PRO A 153 -14.25 -17.92 -0.25
C PRO A 153 -13.95 -18.73 1.02
N ARG A 154 -13.30 -18.12 2.01
CA ARG A 154 -13.10 -18.73 3.33
C ARG A 154 -13.55 -17.77 4.41
N GLY A 155 -14.64 -18.13 5.11
CA GLY A 155 -15.28 -17.26 6.09
C GLY A 155 -15.74 -15.96 5.43
N HIS A 156 -15.30 -14.82 5.96
CA HIS A 156 -15.61 -13.50 5.43
C HIS A 156 -14.70 -13.03 4.28
N ARG A 157 -13.74 -13.85 3.83
CA ARG A 157 -12.86 -13.45 2.72
C ARG A 157 -13.57 -13.66 1.38
N PRO A 158 -13.68 -12.60 0.54
CA PRO A 158 -14.22 -12.75 -0.80
C PRO A 158 -13.34 -13.69 -1.64
N ALA A 159 -13.89 -14.18 -2.75
CA ALA A 159 -13.09 -14.87 -3.75
C ALA A 159 -11.94 -13.96 -4.21
N MET A 160 -10.76 -14.54 -4.42
CA MET A 160 -9.67 -13.80 -5.07
C MET A 160 -10.11 -13.46 -6.50
N PRO A 161 -9.91 -12.22 -6.96
CA PRO A 161 -10.26 -11.86 -8.33
C PRO A 161 -9.29 -12.53 -9.31
N ASP A 162 -9.56 -12.36 -10.60
CA ASP A 162 -8.67 -12.80 -11.65
C ASP A 162 -7.26 -12.19 -11.51
N LEU A 163 -6.28 -12.83 -12.15
CA LEU A 163 -4.89 -12.43 -12.03
C LEU A 163 -4.64 -11.00 -12.53
N LYS A 164 -5.34 -10.57 -13.60
CA LYS A 164 -5.19 -9.22 -14.16
C LYS A 164 -5.59 -8.18 -13.12
N THR A 165 -6.75 -8.35 -12.47
CA THR A 165 -7.18 -7.51 -11.35
C THR A 165 -6.17 -7.52 -10.21
N GLN A 166 -5.67 -8.69 -9.80
CA GLN A 166 -4.66 -8.76 -8.73
C GLN A 166 -3.40 -7.96 -9.07
N LEU A 167 -2.85 -8.12 -10.28
CA LEU A 167 -1.64 -7.42 -10.71
C LEU A 167 -1.83 -5.91 -10.78
N THR A 168 -3.00 -5.46 -11.25
CA THR A 168 -3.36 -4.04 -11.26
C THR A 168 -3.26 -3.43 -9.87
N TYR A 169 -3.85 -4.07 -8.85
CA TYR A 169 -3.81 -3.52 -7.48
C TYR A 169 -2.49 -3.75 -6.75
N VAL A 170 -1.75 -4.81 -7.08
CA VAL A 170 -0.41 -5.07 -6.51
C VAL A 170 0.59 -4.01 -6.98
N PHE A 171 0.58 -3.68 -8.27
CA PHE A 171 1.54 -2.75 -8.86
C PHE A 171 1.11 -1.29 -8.86
N ALA A 172 -0.15 -1.00 -8.56
CA ALA A 172 -0.64 0.36 -8.42
C ALA A 172 0.07 1.13 -7.27
N PRO A 173 0.24 2.46 -7.41
CA PRO A 173 1.03 3.30 -6.51
C PRO A 173 0.31 3.64 -5.20
N TYR A 174 -0.12 2.63 -4.44
CA TYR A 174 -0.87 2.84 -3.19
C TYR A 174 -0.01 2.99 -1.95
N ARG A 175 1.31 2.81 -2.05
CA ARG A 175 2.24 2.99 -0.94
C ARG A 175 2.93 4.33 -1.07
N TYR A 176 2.93 5.10 0.00
CA TYR A 176 3.56 6.41 0.09
C TYR A 176 4.67 6.35 1.13
N GLN A 177 5.81 6.97 0.87
CA GLN A 177 6.94 6.97 1.78
C GLN A 177 7.79 8.22 1.61
N ILE A 178 8.37 8.69 2.71
CA ILE A 178 9.19 9.90 2.74
C ILE A 178 10.67 9.58 2.45
N ASP A 179 11.16 8.44 2.96
CA ASP A 179 12.53 7.98 2.71
C ASP A 179 12.52 6.58 2.08
N PRO A 180 12.67 6.46 0.76
CA PRO A 180 12.64 5.17 0.07
C PRO A 180 13.96 4.38 0.25
N SER A 181 15.08 5.03 0.60
CA SER A 181 16.34 4.35 0.96
C SER A 181 16.18 3.46 2.19
N ARG A 182 15.24 3.84 3.04
CA ARG A 182 14.81 3.21 4.28
C ARG A 182 13.70 2.17 4.09
N ALA A 183 13.18 2.00 2.88
CA ALA A 183 12.09 1.06 2.63
C ALA A 183 12.54 -0.40 2.85
N PRO A 184 11.78 -1.22 3.59
CA PRO A 184 11.92 -2.66 3.46
C PRO A 184 11.55 -3.03 2.01
N HIS A 185 12.29 -3.96 1.41
CA HIS A 185 12.13 -4.34 0.01
C HIS A 185 12.41 -3.19 -0.98
N LYS A 186 13.64 -2.69 -1.00
CA LYS A 186 14.10 -1.60 -1.90
C LYS A 186 13.71 -1.81 -3.38
N HIS A 187 13.64 -3.06 -3.85
CA HIS A 187 13.16 -3.39 -5.20
C HIS A 187 11.70 -2.96 -5.44
N MET A 188 10.82 -3.04 -4.44
CA MET A 188 9.42 -2.57 -4.56
C MET A 188 9.37 -1.04 -4.66
N ALA A 189 10.21 -0.33 -3.88
CA ALA A 189 10.35 1.12 -4.00
C ALA A 189 10.86 1.51 -5.40
N ALA A 190 11.87 0.81 -5.91
CA ALA A 190 12.37 0.98 -7.27
C ALA A 190 11.28 0.79 -8.33
N MET A 191 10.43 -0.24 -8.22
CA MET A 191 9.36 -0.47 -9.21
C MET A 191 8.35 0.69 -9.31
N GLY A 192 8.06 1.39 -8.21
CA GLY A 192 7.19 2.57 -8.23
C GLY A 192 7.83 3.76 -8.93
N GLN A 193 9.13 3.90 -8.73
CA GLN A 193 9.95 4.93 -9.33
C GLN A 193 10.25 4.68 -10.82
N TYR A 194 9.99 3.47 -11.32
CA TYR A 194 10.33 3.09 -12.70
C TYR A 194 9.39 3.70 -13.72
N GLU A 195 8.09 3.78 -13.40
CA GLU A 195 7.11 4.41 -14.28
C GLU A 195 7.39 5.92 -14.46
N GLY A 196 7.89 6.59 -13.40
CA GLY A 196 8.37 7.96 -13.51
C GLY A 196 9.51 8.11 -14.53
N ARG A 197 10.41 7.12 -14.63
CA ARG A 197 11.47 7.09 -15.65
C ARG A 197 10.94 6.83 -17.05
N ALA A 198 9.96 5.93 -17.23
CA ALA A 198 9.36 5.71 -18.55
C ALA A 198 8.72 7.00 -19.10
N ALA A 199 8.26 7.88 -18.20
CA ALA A 199 7.78 9.22 -18.52
C ALA A 199 8.91 10.29 -18.64
N GLY A 200 10.18 9.90 -18.61
CA GLY A 200 11.35 10.79 -18.76
C GLY A 200 11.75 11.56 -17.51
N MET A 201 11.21 11.23 -16.33
CA MET A 201 11.39 12.05 -15.12
C MET A 201 12.57 11.67 -14.22
N MET A 202 13.29 10.55 -14.48
CA MET A 202 14.36 10.10 -13.57
C MET A 202 15.39 9.16 -14.22
N SER A 203 16.68 9.30 -13.86
CA SER A 203 17.78 8.46 -14.38
C SER A 203 18.14 7.28 -13.46
N VAL A 204 18.91 6.31 -13.98
CA VAL A 204 19.44 5.16 -13.21
C VAL A 204 20.33 5.61 -12.05
N ARG A 205 21.06 6.71 -12.25
CA ARG A 205 21.92 7.29 -11.23
C ARG A 205 21.09 7.87 -10.09
N ASP A 206 19.95 8.49 -10.41
CA ASP A 206 19.04 9.05 -9.41
C ASP A 206 18.45 7.93 -8.55
N TRP A 207 18.06 6.80 -9.16
CA TRP A 207 17.66 5.58 -8.45
C TRP A 207 18.71 5.07 -7.46
N GLN A 208 19.97 4.99 -7.91
CA GLN A 208 21.07 4.49 -7.09
C GLN A 208 21.30 5.38 -5.87
N LEU A 209 21.29 6.70 -6.09
CA LEU A 209 21.48 7.70 -5.05
C LEU A 209 20.31 7.69 -4.06
N GLU A 210 19.08 7.68 -4.57
CA GLU A 210 17.86 7.82 -3.78
C GLU A 210 17.53 6.55 -2.98
N LEU A 211 17.72 5.36 -3.57
CA LEU A 211 17.48 4.09 -2.87
C LEU A 211 18.70 3.59 -2.11
N GLN A 212 19.86 4.23 -2.26
CA GLN A 212 21.15 3.76 -1.76
C GLN A 212 21.38 2.29 -2.16
N VAL A 213 21.28 2.01 -3.46
CA VAL A 213 21.53 0.68 -4.04
C VAL A 213 22.79 0.73 -4.89
N SER A 214 23.54 -0.37 -4.94
CA SER A 214 24.76 -0.42 -5.75
C SER A 214 24.42 -0.30 -7.23
N ALA A 215 25.37 0.22 -8.02
CA ALA A 215 25.19 0.33 -9.46
C ALA A 215 24.93 -1.03 -10.13
N ALA A 216 25.58 -2.08 -9.62
CA ALA A 216 25.36 -3.45 -10.06
C ALA A 216 23.92 -3.92 -9.79
N ALA A 217 23.37 -3.63 -8.61
CA ALA A 217 21.99 -3.99 -8.27
C ALA A 217 20.97 -3.24 -9.14
N GLY A 218 21.16 -1.92 -9.35
CA GLY A 218 20.31 -1.14 -10.24
C GLY A 218 20.29 -1.69 -11.67
N LYS A 219 21.48 -2.00 -12.23
CA LYS A 219 21.61 -2.60 -13.57
C LYS A 219 20.94 -3.98 -13.65
N ALA A 220 21.11 -4.82 -12.62
CA ALA A 220 20.47 -6.13 -12.57
C ALA A 220 18.93 -6.02 -12.60
N TRP A 221 18.35 -5.08 -11.84
CA TRP A 221 16.90 -4.88 -11.83
C TRP A 221 16.36 -4.38 -13.18
N GLU A 222 17.10 -3.54 -13.89
CA GLU A 222 16.74 -3.12 -15.25
C GLU A 222 16.72 -4.28 -16.24
N GLU A 223 17.75 -5.14 -16.16
CA GLU A 223 17.81 -6.33 -17.00
C GLU A 223 16.65 -7.28 -16.69
N GLU A 224 16.32 -7.48 -15.42
CA GLU A 224 15.19 -8.30 -14.99
C GLU A 224 13.83 -7.71 -15.45
N LEU A 225 13.66 -6.39 -15.41
CA LEU A 225 12.48 -5.72 -15.96
C LEU A 225 12.36 -5.98 -17.47
N ARG A 226 13.47 -5.82 -18.21
CA ARG A 226 13.52 -6.06 -19.67
C ARG A 226 13.27 -7.52 -20.03
N GLU A 227 13.85 -8.47 -19.28
CA GLU A 227 13.58 -9.90 -19.43
C GLU A 227 12.09 -10.19 -19.22
N GLY A 228 11.48 -9.59 -18.21
CA GLY A 228 10.05 -9.71 -17.93
C GLY A 228 9.15 -9.25 -19.08
N GLN A 229 9.51 -8.15 -19.76
CA GLN A 229 8.76 -7.62 -20.90
C GLN A 229 8.69 -8.61 -22.07
N ALA A 230 9.73 -9.44 -22.25
CA ALA A 230 9.81 -10.45 -23.31
C ALA A 230 9.25 -11.82 -22.89
N ASP A 231 8.81 -11.97 -21.63
CA ASP A 231 8.32 -13.23 -21.12
C ASP A 231 6.87 -13.51 -21.59
N ALA A 232 6.58 -14.76 -21.94
CA ALA A 232 5.25 -15.17 -22.36
C ALA A 232 4.47 -15.88 -21.24
N ASP A 233 5.14 -16.35 -20.18
CA ASP A 233 4.54 -17.21 -19.16
C ASP A 233 4.38 -16.49 -17.81
N VAL A 234 3.29 -15.71 -17.71
CA VAL A 234 2.91 -15.02 -16.47
C VAL A 234 2.70 -15.99 -15.30
N LYS A 235 2.29 -17.25 -15.54
CA LYS A 235 2.07 -18.22 -14.46
C LYS A 235 3.38 -18.59 -13.80
N THR A 236 4.44 -18.79 -14.58
CA THR A 236 5.79 -19.04 -14.07
C THR A 236 6.32 -17.84 -13.28
N LEU A 237 6.10 -16.61 -13.76
CA LEU A 237 6.51 -15.40 -13.04
C LEU A 237 5.79 -15.26 -11.69
N VAL A 238 4.47 -15.45 -11.66
CA VAL A 238 3.66 -15.42 -10.43
C VAL A 238 4.11 -16.52 -9.45
N ALA A 239 4.37 -17.73 -9.93
CA ALA A 239 4.89 -18.81 -9.10
C ALA A 239 6.27 -18.47 -8.51
N GLY A 240 7.14 -17.81 -9.29
CA GLY A 240 8.43 -17.31 -8.83
C GLY A 240 8.31 -16.32 -7.67
N VAL A 241 7.38 -15.38 -7.77
CA VAL A 241 7.08 -14.41 -6.70
C VAL A 241 6.55 -15.14 -5.45
N ALA A 242 5.62 -16.07 -5.61
CA ALA A 242 5.04 -16.81 -4.48
C ALA A 242 6.06 -17.71 -3.76
N LYS A 243 7.00 -18.32 -4.49
CA LYS A 243 7.98 -19.27 -3.95
C LYS A 243 9.16 -18.59 -3.26
N ASN A 244 9.74 -17.58 -3.91
CA ASN A 244 11.03 -17.02 -3.49
C ASN A 244 10.92 -15.60 -2.92
N GLY A 245 9.85 -14.87 -3.23
CA GLY A 245 9.66 -13.48 -2.82
C GLY A 245 10.84 -12.55 -3.13
N ASN A 246 11.75 -12.97 -4.02
CA ASN A 246 13.01 -12.30 -4.26
C ASN A 246 12.83 -11.18 -5.30
N ALA A 247 13.76 -10.23 -5.29
CA ALA A 247 13.68 -9.04 -6.14
C ALA A 247 13.56 -9.40 -7.63
N LYS A 248 14.28 -10.44 -8.07
CA LYS A 248 14.28 -10.91 -9.47
C LYS A 248 12.89 -11.27 -9.98
N ALA A 249 12.18 -12.10 -9.24
CA ALA A 249 10.85 -12.54 -9.65
C ALA A 249 9.87 -11.36 -9.72
N TRP A 250 9.97 -10.43 -8.77
CA TRP A 250 9.16 -9.22 -8.73
C TRP A 250 9.43 -8.30 -9.93
N MET A 251 10.71 -8.05 -10.24
CA MET A 251 11.11 -7.21 -11.37
C MET A 251 10.66 -7.79 -12.70
N ARG A 252 10.84 -9.11 -12.92
CA ARG A 252 10.33 -9.76 -14.14
C ARG A 252 8.80 -9.69 -14.25
N LEU A 253 8.07 -9.98 -13.16
CA LEU A 253 6.61 -9.89 -13.18
C LEU A 253 6.11 -8.47 -13.46
N ARG A 254 6.81 -7.45 -12.94
CA ARG A 254 6.49 -6.04 -13.22
C ARG A 254 6.78 -5.66 -14.66
N GLY A 255 7.92 -6.09 -15.20
CA GLY A 255 8.28 -5.89 -16.60
C GLY A 255 7.22 -6.47 -17.54
N TRP A 256 6.80 -7.70 -17.24
CA TRP A 256 5.72 -8.39 -17.95
C TRP A 256 4.40 -7.61 -17.87
N TYR A 257 4.00 -7.20 -16.67
CA TYR A 257 2.77 -6.42 -16.47
C TYR A 257 2.81 -5.10 -17.26
N GLY A 258 3.93 -4.37 -17.23
CA GLY A 258 4.09 -3.12 -17.98
C GLY A 258 3.94 -3.30 -19.49
N ALA A 259 4.48 -4.38 -20.06
CA ALA A 259 4.37 -4.67 -21.50
C ALA A 259 2.97 -5.07 -21.95
N ASN A 260 2.12 -5.60 -21.06
CA ASN A 260 0.80 -6.13 -21.40
C ASN A 260 -0.37 -5.26 -20.87
N ARG A 261 -0.06 -4.21 -20.09
CA ARG A 261 -1.07 -3.37 -19.41
C ARG A 261 -2.02 -2.68 -20.38
N GLU A 262 -1.52 -2.09 -21.47
CA GLU A 262 -2.36 -1.35 -22.41
C GLU A 262 -3.39 -2.26 -23.09
N THR A 263 -2.95 -3.41 -23.60
CA THR A 263 -3.81 -4.44 -24.19
C THR A 263 -4.97 -4.80 -23.25
N TRP A 264 -4.64 -4.95 -21.97
CA TRP A 264 -5.62 -5.27 -20.93
C TRP A 264 -6.58 -4.13 -20.61
N GLU A 265 -6.10 -2.89 -20.52
CA GLU A 265 -6.96 -1.73 -20.27
C GLU A 265 -7.91 -1.48 -21.45
N THR A 266 -7.48 -1.77 -22.69
CA THR A 266 -8.35 -1.66 -23.87
C THR A 266 -9.43 -2.74 -23.91
N GLU A 267 -9.12 -4.01 -23.63
CA GLU A 267 -10.11 -5.09 -23.60
C GLU A 267 -11.26 -4.81 -22.62
N THR A 268 -10.92 -4.29 -21.43
CA THR A 268 -11.92 -4.02 -20.39
C THR A 268 -12.84 -2.84 -20.73
N ARG A 269 -12.37 -1.84 -21.48
CA ARG A 269 -13.24 -0.74 -21.95
C ARG A 269 -14.22 -1.19 -23.02
N VAL A 270 -13.79 -2.07 -23.92
CA VAL A 270 -14.66 -2.60 -24.97
C VAL A 270 -15.80 -3.46 -24.37
N GLU A 271 -15.51 -4.23 -23.32
CA GLU A 271 -16.55 -5.02 -22.62
C GLU A 271 -17.56 -4.15 -21.86
N SER A 272 -17.16 -2.99 -21.31
CA SER A 272 -18.08 -2.09 -20.61
C SER A 272 -18.95 -1.25 -21.55
N ASP A 273 -18.45 -0.91 -22.74
CA ASP A 273 -19.21 -0.11 -23.72
C ASP A 273 -20.28 -0.95 -24.46
N LEU A 274 -20.16 -2.29 -24.43
CA LEU A 274 -21.12 -3.20 -25.06
C LEU A 274 -22.33 -3.55 -24.16
N SER A 275 -22.36 -3.08 -22.90
CA SER A 275 -23.52 -3.26 -22.01
C SER A 275 -24.58 -2.14 -22.09
N ASP A 276 -24.35 -1.09 -22.88
CA ASP A 276 -25.26 0.06 -23.02
C ASP A 276 -26.01 0.12 -24.36
N VAL A 277 -26.12 -1.00 -25.09
CA VAL A 277 -26.96 -1.07 -26.29
C VAL A 277 -28.25 -1.86 -25.99
N ASP A 278 -29.36 -1.14 -26.15
CA ASP A 278 -30.79 -1.49 -26.08
C ASP A 278 -31.49 -1.45 -24.70
N VAL A 279 -31.91 -0.24 -24.32
CA VAL A 279 -33.25 0.03 -23.72
C VAL A 279 -33.99 1.03 -24.59
#